data_AF-K3W4I3-F1
#
_entry.id   AF-K3W4I3-F1
#
_cell.length_a   1.000
_cell.length_b   1.000
_cell.length_c   1.000
_cell.angle_alpha   90.00
_cell.angle_beta   90.00
_cell.angle_gamma   90.00
#
_symmetry.space_group_name_H-M   'P 1'
#
loop_
_entity.id
_entity.type
_entity.pdbx_description
1 polymer ?
#
loop_
_entity_poly.entity_id
_entity_poly.type
_entity_poly.pdbx_seq_one_letter_code
_entity_poly.pdbx_strand_id
1 'polypeptide(L)'
;MEPVNANESVGHANVPAEAPSLDRVAGAGADGGERPAEAAWYLERLLNEGHARWEGDRCPICYLYIGFPVSKHSRVNGCCMMRVCNGCVLAAHQRGIYDGCPFCRTPIPGDNSSALAMIQKRVRKGNADAVYELGQKYFFGSLGLSKDVPRAIELWTEAAELGSINAHYQLGVIYCTGNDVEEDKLKGIHHWQQAAMKGHVHSRHCLGVFEFNEGNCELAVQHSIISAKMGDEGSLVNIKIMFMAGHATKVQYAEALRGYGDAVREMKSHQREEAKQRLL
;
A
#
# COMPACT_ATOMS: atom_id res chain seq x y z
N MET A 1 -59.43 23.81 3.81
CA MET A 1 -58.19 24.59 3.96
C MET A 1 -57.05 23.64 3.62
N GLU A 2 -56.65 23.63 2.36
CA GLU A 2 -55.41 23.03 1.87
C GLU A 2 -54.30 24.10 1.86
N PRO A 3 -53.03 23.68 1.98
CA PRO A 3 -51.92 24.24 1.22
C PRO A 3 -51.29 23.11 0.36
N VAL A 4 -51.24 23.16 -0.98
CA VAL A 4 -50.41 23.94 -1.93
C VAL A 4 -48.88 23.71 -1.84
N ASN A 5 -48.41 22.86 -2.77
CA ASN A 5 -47.17 22.90 -3.61
C ASN A 5 -45.79 23.30 -3.05
N ALA A 6 -44.76 22.50 -3.38
CA ALA A 6 -43.73 22.88 -4.37
C ALA A 6 -42.82 21.69 -4.77
N ASN A 7 -42.51 21.68 -6.06
CA ASN A 7 -41.74 20.72 -6.85
C ASN A 7 -40.26 21.17 -6.97
N GLU A 8 -39.41 20.30 -7.56
CA GLU A 8 -38.10 20.60 -8.21
C GLU A 8 -36.90 20.98 -7.29
N SER A 9 -35.62 20.67 -7.56
CA SER A 9 -34.89 19.92 -8.60
C SER A 9 -33.39 19.84 -8.20
N VAL A 10 -32.69 18.83 -8.74
CA VAL A 10 -31.26 18.74 -9.14
C VAL A 10 -30.13 19.10 -8.14
N GLY A 11 -29.23 18.14 -7.95
CA GLY A 11 -27.87 18.37 -7.48
C GLY A 11 -26.95 17.18 -7.81
N HIS A 12 -26.28 17.25 -8.97
CA HIS A 12 -25.24 16.32 -9.40
C HIS A 12 -24.12 16.20 -8.34
N ALA A 13 -23.71 14.97 -8.05
CA ALA A 13 -22.41 14.70 -7.44
C ALA A 13 -21.69 13.62 -8.25
N ASN A 14 -20.58 14.07 -8.85
CA ASN A 14 -19.63 13.36 -9.69
C ASN A 14 -19.27 11.95 -9.18
N VAL A 15 -19.48 10.95 -10.04
CA VAL A 15 -18.85 9.63 -9.95
C VAL A 15 -17.48 9.74 -10.64
N PRO A 16 -16.34 9.42 -9.97
CA PRO A 16 -15.08 9.35 -10.68
C PRO A 16 -15.07 8.10 -11.56
N ALA A 17 -14.63 8.29 -12.81
CA ALA A 17 -14.58 7.30 -13.87
C ALA A 17 -14.00 5.95 -13.39
N GLU A 18 -14.81 4.90 -13.54
CA GLU A 18 -14.38 3.51 -13.42
C GLU A 18 -13.25 3.24 -14.43
N ALA A 19 -12.17 2.62 -13.95
CA ALA A 19 -11.17 2.05 -14.83
C ALA A 19 -11.80 0.91 -15.65
N PRO A 20 -11.46 0.74 -16.95
CA PRO A 20 -12.09 -0.29 -17.75
C PRO A 20 -11.78 -1.68 -17.19
N SER A 21 -12.83 -2.42 -16.80
CA SER A 21 -12.76 -3.84 -16.46
C SER A 21 -12.55 -4.65 -17.74
N LEU A 22 -11.34 -5.18 -17.95
CA LEU A 22 -11.06 -6.13 -19.02
C LEU A 22 -11.43 -7.56 -18.58
N ASP A 23 -12.73 -7.79 -18.36
CA ASP A 23 -13.30 -9.14 -18.32
C ASP A 23 -14.25 -9.30 -19.52
N ARG A 24 -13.70 -9.76 -20.64
CA ARG A 24 -14.41 -10.50 -21.70
C ARG A 24 -13.43 -10.96 -22.79
N VAL A 25 -12.84 -12.13 -22.59
CA VAL A 25 -12.27 -12.94 -23.69
C VAL A 25 -13.34 -13.91 -24.16
N ALA A 26 -14.13 -13.50 -25.15
CA ALA A 26 -14.77 -14.36 -26.17
C ALA A 26 -15.70 -13.50 -27.05
N GLY A 27 -15.30 -13.25 -28.29
CA GLY A 27 -16.18 -12.65 -29.31
C GLY A 27 -15.42 -11.78 -30.30
N ALA A 28 -15.31 -12.26 -31.53
CA ALA A 28 -14.64 -11.60 -32.65
C ALA A 28 -15.23 -10.20 -32.95
N GLY A 29 -14.34 -9.24 -33.20
CA GLY A 29 -14.67 -7.91 -33.73
C GLY A 29 -13.40 -7.11 -33.92
N ALA A 30 -13.14 -6.67 -35.15
CA ALA A 30 -11.93 -5.93 -35.52
C ALA A 30 -11.94 -4.52 -34.91
N ASP A 31 -11.02 -4.25 -33.98
CA ASP A 31 -10.46 -2.91 -33.82
C ASP A 31 -8.96 -2.97 -33.50
N GLY A 32 -8.16 -2.49 -34.44
CA GLY A 32 -6.70 -2.54 -34.43
C GLY A 32 -6.05 -1.20 -34.08
N GLY A 33 -6.84 -0.14 -33.83
CA GLY A 33 -6.32 1.23 -33.69
C GLY A 33 -6.28 1.79 -32.27
N GLU A 34 -7.20 1.41 -31.39
CA GLU A 34 -7.39 2.08 -30.08
C GLU A 34 -6.49 1.53 -28.95
N ARG A 35 -6.21 0.23 -28.95
CA ARG A 35 -5.45 -0.46 -27.88
C ARG A 35 -4.02 0.06 -27.63
N PRO A 36 -3.23 0.49 -28.64
CA PRO A 36 -1.88 1.03 -28.40
C PRO A 36 -1.90 2.40 -27.71
N ALA A 37 -2.92 3.22 -27.99
CA ALA A 37 -3.03 4.56 -27.41
C ALA A 37 -3.42 4.50 -25.92
N GLU A 38 -4.33 3.58 -25.56
CA GLU A 38 -4.73 3.36 -24.17
C GLU A 38 -3.58 2.83 -23.30
N ALA A 39 -2.80 1.88 -23.82
CA ALA A 39 -1.64 1.34 -23.12
C ALA A 39 -0.55 2.40 -22.89
N ALA A 40 -0.30 3.25 -23.90
CA ALA A 40 0.64 4.37 -23.78
C ALA A 40 0.16 5.41 -22.75
N TRP A 41 -1.12 5.77 -22.78
CA TRP A 41 -1.73 6.69 -21.81
C TRP A 41 -1.65 6.14 -20.37
N TYR A 42 -1.94 4.85 -20.19
CA TYR A 42 -1.86 4.24 -18.87
C TYR A 42 -0.42 4.18 -18.34
N LEU A 43 0.56 3.88 -19.20
CA LEU A 43 1.98 3.92 -18.83
C LEU A 43 2.43 5.34 -18.45
N GLU A 44 2.02 6.34 -19.22
CA GLU A 44 2.28 7.76 -18.90
C GLU A 44 1.70 8.12 -17.53
N ARG A 45 0.45 7.73 -17.27
CA ARG A 45 -0.20 7.94 -15.98
C ARG A 45 0.55 7.24 -14.84
N LEU A 46 0.92 5.97 -15.02
CA LEU A 46 1.66 5.17 -14.05
C LEU A 46 2.98 5.85 -13.64
N LEU A 47 3.67 6.45 -14.60
CA LEU A 47 4.94 7.14 -14.38
C LEU A 47 4.80 8.54 -13.79
N ASN A 48 3.64 9.18 -13.91
CA ASN A 48 3.39 10.54 -13.41
C ASN A 48 2.63 10.59 -12.08
N GLU A 49 1.95 9.51 -11.67
CA GLU A 49 1.24 9.41 -10.39
C GLU A 49 2.09 8.72 -9.30
N GLY A 50 1.73 8.89 -8.02
CA GLY A 50 2.30 8.16 -6.89
C GLY A 50 3.79 8.42 -6.62
N HIS A 51 4.23 9.67 -6.81
CA HIS A 51 5.58 10.15 -6.47
C HIS A 51 5.74 10.55 -5.00
N ALA A 52 4.62 10.71 -4.29
CA ALA A 52 4.59 10.92 -2.86
C ALA A 52 4.13 9.64 -2.17
N ARG A 53 4.72 9.38 -1.01
CA ARG A 53 4.38 8.23 -0.18
C ARG A 53 2.96 8.35 0.38
N TRP A 54 2.22 7.26 0.35
CA TRP A 54 0.84 7.19 0.86
C TRP A 54 0.71 7.72 2.30
N GLU A 55 -0.33 8.50 2.57
CA GLU A 55 -0.56 9.14 3.88
C GLU A 55 -0.71 8.15 5.04
N GLY A 56 -1.23 6.94 4.81
CA GLY A 56 -1.38 5.93 5.87
C GLY A 56 -0.06 5.37 6.41
N ASP A 57 1.06 5.67 5.75
CA ASP A 57 2.40 5.39 6.28
C ASP A 57 2.88 6.45 7.29
N ARG A 58 2.13 7.53 7.50
CA ARG A 58 2.40 8.49 8.58
C ARG A 58 1.88 7.95 9.90
N CYS A 59 2.68 8.13 10.95
CA CYS A 59 2.18 7.90 12.29
C CYS A 59 1.19 9.03 12.66
N PRO A 60 -0.03 8.74 13.12
CA PRO A 60 -1.04 9.77 13.39
C PRO A 60 -0.79 10.57 14.67
N ILE A 61 0.26 10.24 15.43
CA ILE A 61 0.64 10.94 16.66
C ILE A 61 1.72 11.98 16.38
N CYS A 62 2.79 11.61 15.66
CA CYS A 62 3.88 12.52 15.33
C CYS A 62 3.82 13.08 13.90
N TYR A 63 2.88 12.61 13.07
CA TYR A 63 2.68 13.00 11.66
C TYR A 63 3.89 12.77 10.73
N LEU A 64 4.94 12.11 11.20
CA LEU A 64 6.10 11.71 10.42
C LEU A 64 5.88 10.35 9.75
N TYR A 65 6.36 10.21 8.51
CA TYR A 65 6.43 8.91 7.82
C TYR A 65 7.21 7.89 8.63
N ILE A 66 6.69 6.67 8.72
CA ILE A 66 7.32 5.57 9.47
C ILE A 66 8.47 5.00 8.64
N GLY A 67 9.64 4.79 9.24
CA GLY A 67 10.80 4.17 8.57
C GLY A 67 10.48 2.81 7.95
N PHE A 68 11.12 2.47 6.84
CA PHE A 68 11.04 1.14 6.24
C PHE A 68 11.94 0.12 6.99
N PRO A 69 11.52 -1.16 7.08
CA PRO A 69 10.19 -1.68 6.75
C PRO A 69 9.13 -1.20 7.76
N VAL A 70 8.01 -0.70 7.27
CA VAL A 70 6.95 -0.08 8.10
C VAL A 70 6.45 -1.02 9.19
N SER A 71 6.28 -2.30 8.86
CA SER A 71 5.81 -3.34 9.78
C SER A 71 6.75 -3.59 10.96
N LYS A 72 8.06 -3.38 10.81
CA LYS A 72 9.06 -3.55 11.89
C LYS A 72 9.12 -2.33 12.81
N HIS A 73 8.72 -1.16 12.32
CA HIS A 73 8.82 0.11 13.03
C HIS A 73 7.47 0.66 13.51
N SER A 74 6.41 -0.14 13.44
CA SER A 74 5.07 0.25 13.85
C SER A 74 4.18 -0.92 14.27
N ARG A 75 3.03 -0.59 14.86
CA ARG A 75 1.95 -1.52 15.18
C ARG A 75 0.61 -1.00 14.67
N VAL A 76 -0.19 -1.86 14.04
CA VAL A 76 -1.59 -1.58 13.72
C VAL A 76 -2.45 -1.89 14.94
N ASN A 77 -3.38 -0.99 15.27
CA ASN A 77 -4.21 -1.12 16.47
C ASN A 77 -5.63 -1.56 16.11
N GLY A 78 -6.02 -2.76 16.55
CA GLY A 78 -7.36 -3.34 16.39
C GLY A 78 -8.52 -2.36 16.65
N CYS A 79 -8.39 -1.53 17.69
CA CYS A 79 -9.44 -0.60 18.11
C CYS A 79 -9.83 0.40 17.03
N CYS A 80 -8.88 0.89 16.23
CA CYS A 80 -9.05 2.05 15.36
C CYS A 80 -8.44 1.90 13.96
N MET A 81 -7.77 0.77 13.69
CA MET A 81 -6.97 0.50 12.49
C MET A 81 -5.81 1.47 12.27
N MET A 82 -5.51 2.33 13.25
CA MET A 82 -4.39 3.26 13.11
C MET A 82 -3.05 2.55 13.34
N ARG A 83 -2.10 2.88 12.46
CA ARG A 83 -0.72 2.45 12.55
C ARG A 83 0.11 3.45 13.34
N VAL A 84 0.64 3.04 14.49
CA VAL A 84 1.45 3.90 15.36
C VAL A 84 2.90 3.44 15.35
N CYS A 85 3.84 4.39 15.16
CA CYS A 85 5.26 4.07 15.16
C CYS A 85 5.77 3.68 16.56
N ASN A 86 6.79 2.82 16.62
CA ASN A 86 7.33 2.31 17.89
C ASN A 86 7.82 3.43 18.83
N GLY A 87 8.30 4.55 18.28
CA GLY A 87 8.66 5.72 19.10
C GLY A 87 7.48 6.36 19.82
N CYS A 88 6.32 6.47 19.15
CA CYS A 88 5.10 6.97 19.79
C CYS A 88 4.48 5.94 20.74
N VAL A 89 4.65 4.64 20.48
CA VAL A 89 4.30 3.57 21.44
C VAL A 89 5.13 3.71 22.71
N LEU A 90 6.46 3.84 22.58
CA LEU A 90 7.37 4.03 23.71
C LEU A 90 7.01 5.29 24.51
N ALA A 91 6.79 6.41 23.84
CA ALA A 91 6.41 7.67 24.48
C ALA A 91 5.06 7.56 25.23
N ALA A 92 4.12 6.75 24.73
CA ALA A 92 2.86 6.49 25.42
C ALA A 92 3.10 5.65 26.71
N HIS A 93 3.94 4.62 26.65
CA HIS A 93 4.31 3.82 27.82
C HIS A 93 5.02 4.66 28.88
N GLN A 94 5.94 5.54 28.50
CA GLN A 94 6.62 6.47 29.43
C GLN A 94 5.64 7.42 30.15
N ARG A 95 4.44 7.60 29.61
CA ARG A 95 3.36 8.41 30.19
C ARG A 95 2.30 7.57 30.91
N GLY A 96 2.58 6.29 31.17
CA GLY A 96 1.68 5.40 31.92
C GLY A 96 0.57 4.74 31.10
N ILE A 97 0.59 4.85 29.76
CA ILE A 97 -0.39 4.17 28.90
C ILE A 97 0.18 2.82 28.46
N TYR A 98 0.09 1.81 29.34
CA TYR A 98 0.63 0.47 29.08
C TYR A 98 -0.39 -0.46 28.39
N ASP A 99 -1.63 -0.46 28.89
CA ASP A 99 -2.67 -1.41 28.45
C ASP A 99 -3.70 -0.77 27.52
N GLY A 100 -3.37 0.39 26.94
CA GLY A 100 -4.25 1.15 26.07
C GLY A 100 -3.62 1.45 24.73
N CYS A 101 -4.44 1.55 23.68
CA CYS A 101 -3.97 2.00 22.39
C CYS A 101 -3.32 3.40 22.52
N PRO A 102 -2.09 3.59 22.00
CA PRO A 102 -1.40 4.88 22.05
C PRO A 102 -2.14 6.03 21.37
N PHE A 103 -3.06 5.73 20.45
CA PHE A 103 -3.88 6.69 19.73
C PHE A 103 -5.29 6.83 20.31
N CYS A 104 -6.09 5.75 20.29
CA CYS A 104 -7.52 5.78 20.63
C CYS A 104 -7.82 5.60 22.13
N ARG A 105 -6.80 5.27 22.94
CA ARG A 105 -6.89 4.92 24.38
C ARG A 105 -7.77 3.71 24.73
N THR A 106 -8.44 3.06 23.77
CA THR A 106 -9.16 1.80 24.01
C THR A 106 -8.21 0.75 24.57
N PRO A 107 -8.63 0.00 25.62
CA PRO A 107 -7.84 -1.07 26.18
C PRO A 107 -7.39 -2.09 25.13
N ILE A 108 -6.15 -2.55 25.22
CA ILE A 108 -5.60 -3.60 24.37
C ILE A 108 -6.20 -4.94 24.84
N PRO A 109 -6.78 -5.73 23.95
CA PRO A 109 -7.35 -7.03 24.32
C PRO A 109 -6.24 -7.98 24.80
N GLY A 110 -6.49 -8.67 25.91
CA GLY A 110 -5.57 -9.69 26.46
C GLY A 110 -5.66 -11.05 25.77
N ASP A 111 -6.64 -11.24 24.88
CA ASP A 111 -6.89 -12.51 24.20
C ASP A 111 -7.19 -12.32 22.71
N ASN A 112 -7.00 -13.40 21.96
CA ASN A 112 -7.17 -13.43 20.50
C ASN A 112 -8.62 -13.16 20.05
N SER A 113 -9.61 -13.66 20.78
CA SER A 113 -11.02 -13.53 20.41
C SER A 113 -11.49 -12.08 20.48
N SER A 114 -11.09 -11.38 21.54
CA SER A 114 -11.35 -9.95 21.72
C SER A 114 -10.62 -9.11 20.66
N ALA A 115 -9.36 -9.46 20.32
CA ALA A 115 -8.62 -8.80 19.25
C ALA A 115 -9.29 -8.96 17.88
N LEU A 116 -9.73 -10.18 17.55
CA LEU A 116 -10.46 -10.46 16.32
C LEU A 116 -11.80 -9.72 16.28
N ALA A 117 -12.55 -9.70 17.38
CA ALA A 117 -13.83 -8.99 17.47
C ALA A 117 -13.68 -7.48 17.21
N MET A 118 -12.57 -6.85 17.65
CA MET A 118 -12.28 -5.45 17.34
C MET A 118 -12.06 -5.22 15.84
N ILE A 119 -11.29 -6.10 15.18
CA ILE A 119 -11.06 -6.03 13.72
C ILE A 119 -12.40 -6.21 12.98
N GLN A 120 -13.17 -7.25 13.33
CA GLN A 120 -14.47 -7.51 12.71
C GLN A 120 -15.47 -6.37 12.90
N LYS A 121 -15.42 -5.66 14.05
CA LYS A 121 -16.23 -4.46 14.26
C LYS A 121 -15.88 -3.34 13.29
N ARG A 122 -14.62 -3.23 12.86
CA ARG A 122 -14.16 -2.25 11.85
C ARG A 122 -14.48 -2.71 10.43
N VAL A 123 -14.39 -4.01 10.15
CA VAL A 123 -14.86 -4.63 8.89
C VAL A 123 -16.34 -4.33 8.67
N ARG A 124 -17.21 -4.55 9.67
CA ARG A 124 -18.65 -4.23 9.58
C ARG A 124 -18.96 -2.74 9.32
N LYS A 125 -17.97 -1.86 9.47
CA LYS A 125 -18.10 -0.43 9.18
C LYS A 125 -17.48 -0.04 7.83
N GLY A 126 -17.11 -1.02 6.99
CA GLY A 126 -16.52 -0.79 5.68
C GLY A 126 -15.10 -0.21 5.72
N ASN A 127 -14.35 -0.40 6.82
CA ASN A 127 -12.97 0.09 6.87
C ASN A 127 -12.05 -0.82 6.03
N ALA A 128 -11.56 -0.32 4.90
CA ALA A 128 -10.74 -1.07 3.95
C ALA A 128 -9.51 -1.74 4.59
N ASP A 129 -8.79 -1.03 5.47
CA ASP A 129 -7.61 -1.58 6.15
C ASP A 129 -7.98 -2.66 7.18
N ALA A 130 -9.18 -2.63 7.76
CA ALA A 130 -9.67 -3.71 8.61
C ALA A 130 -9.98 -4.97 7.81
N VAL A 131 -10.57 -4.83 6.62
CA VAL A 131 -10.83 -5.97 5.71
C VAL A 131 -9.50 -6.58 5.29
N TYR A 132 -8.52 -5.74 4.93
CA TYR A 132 -7.15 -6.15 4.64
C TYR A 132 -6.51 -6.91 5.82
N GLU A 133 -6.56 -6.34 7.04
CA GLU A 133 -5.99 -6.96 8.24
C GLU A 133 -6.67 -8.28 8.58
N LEU A 134 -7.98 -8.41 8.36
CA LEU A 134 -8.69 -9.67 8.52
C LEU A 134 -8.20 -10.71 7.51
N GLY A 135 -8.01 -10.32 6.25
CA GLY A 135 -7.41 -11.18 5.22
C GLY A 135 -6.01 -11.66 5.63
N GLN A 136 -5.18 -10.77 6.20
CA GLN A 136 -3.89 -11.16 6.76
C GLN A 136 -4.02 -12.20 7.89
N LYS A 137 -5.05 -12.09 8.76
CA LYS A 137 -5.24 -13.08 9.84
C LYS A 137 -5.61 -14.46 9.30
N TYR A 138 -6.43 -14.54 8.27
CA TYR A 138 -6.73 -15.79 7.57
C TYR A 138 -5.51 -16.35 6.82
N PHE A 139 -4.73 -15.50 6.14
CA PHE A 139 -3.55 -15.96 5.40
C PHE A 139 -2.49 -16.61 6.32
N PHE A 140 -2.27 -16.05 7.50
CA PHE A 140 -1.29 -16.57 8.47
C PHE A 140 -1.87 -17.56 9.49
N GLY A 141 -3.19 -17.74 9.56
CA GLY A 141 -3.83 -18.54 10.60
C GLY A 141 -3.56 -18.00 12.02
N SER A 142 -3.90 -16.73 12.26
CA SER A 142 -3.63 -16.04 13.53
C SER A 142 -4.90 -15.53 14.21
N LEU A 143 -4.79 -15.10 15.47
CA LEU A 143 -5.93 -14.71 16.32
C LEU A 143 -6.99 -15.82 16.49
N GLY A 144 -6.55 -17.08 16.50
CA GLY A 144 -7.43 -18.24 16.66
C GLY A 144 -8.16 -18.66 15.38
N LEU A 145 -7.84 -18.05 14.24
CA LEU A 145 -8.31 -18.50 12.92
C LEU A 145 -7.37 -19.56 12.35
N SER A 146 -7.93 -20.55 11.66
CA SER A 146 -7.17 -21.46 10.81
C SER A 146 -6.66 -20.73 9.56
N LYS A 147 -5.51 -21.18 9.01
CA LYS A 147 -5.01 -20.67 7.73
C LYS A 147 -6.03 -20.97 6.63
N ASP A 148 -6.43 -19.94 5.88
CA ASP A 148 -7.36 -20.02 4.76
C ASP A 148 -6.97 -18.98 3.70
N VAL A 149 -6.27 -19.44 2.66
CA VAL A 149 -5.72 -18.58 1.59
C VAL A 149 -6.81 -18.08 0.64
N PRO A 150 -7.74 -18.92 0.13
CA PRO A 150 -8.85 -18.43 -0.68
C PRO A 150 -9.65 -17.33 0.04
N ARG A 151 -9.96 -17.52 1.32
CA ARG A 151 -10.67 -16.51 2.11
C ARG A 151 -9.86 -15.22 2.27
N ALA A 152 -8.53 -15.33 2.43
CA ALA A 152 -7.66 -14.16 2.50
C ALA A 152 -7.68 -13.35 1.20
N ILE A 153 -7.66 -14.02 0.04
CA ILE A 153 -7.69 -13.38 -1.28
C ILE A 153 -9.03 -12.69 -1.53
N GLU A 154 -10.16 -13.31 -1.17
CA GLU A 154 -11.47 -12.67 -1.21
C GLU A 154 -11.48 -11.35 -0.43
N LEU A 155 -11.00 -11.41 0.82
CA LEU A 155 -10.93 -10.23 1.69
C LEU A 155 -9.96 -9.18 1.18
N TRP A 156 -8.81 -9.56 0.61
CA TRP A 156 -7.91 -8.58 0.00
C TRP A 156 -8.49 -7.97 -1.27
N THR A 157 -9.26 -8.72 -2.05
CA THR A 157 -9.96 -8.19 -3.22
C THR A 157 -11.00 -7.16 -2.79
N GLU A 158 -11.85 -7.50 -1.82
CA GLU A 158 -12.82 -6.56 -1.22
C GLU A 158 -12.11 -5.33 -0.63
N ALA A 159 -11.02 -5.52 0.11
CA ALA A 159 -10.25 -4.42 0.68
C ALA A 159 -9.66 -3.50 -0.39
N ALA A 160 -9.20 -4.05 -1.51
CA ALA A 160 -8.67 -3.28 -2.64
C ALA A 160 -9.76 -2.46 -3.33
N GLU A 161 -10.95 -3.03 -3.52
CA GLU A 161 -12.14 -2.32 -4.03
C GLU A 161 -12.58 -1.18 -3.10
N LEU A 162 -12.47 -1.39 -1.79
CA LEU A 162 -12.69 -0.35 -0.78
C LEU A 162 -11.53 0.67 -0.68
N GLY A 163 -10.47 0.52 -1.48
CA GLY A 163 -9.37 1.46 -1.60
C GLY A 163 -8.11 1.14 -0.78
N SER A 164 -7.99 -0.04 -0.17
CA SER A 164 -6.79 -0.43 0.57
C SER A 164 -5.62 -0.69 -0.39
N ILE A 165 -4.62 0.17 -0.29
CA ILE A 165 -3.38 0.11 -1.07
C ILE A 165 -2.54 -1.13 -0.69
N ASN A 166 -2.53 -1.47 0.60
CA ASN A 166 -1.81 -2.66 1.10
C ASN A 166 -2.43 -3.96 0.57
N ALA A 167 -3.74 -3.98 0.34
CA ALA A 167 -4.43 -5.13 -0.23
C ALA A 167 -4.03 -5.35 -1.70
N HIS A 168 -4.00 -4.28 -2.50
CA HIS A 168 -3.41 -4.34 -3.85
C HIS A 168 -1.97 -4.85 -3.83
N TYR A 169 -1.13 -4.38 -2.92
CA TYR A 169 0.23 -4.89 -2.81
C TYR A 169 0.29 -6.41 -2.54
N GLN A 170 -0.49 -6.91 -1.58
CA GLN A 170 -0.52 -8.35 -1.26
C GLN A 170 -1.08 -9.20 -2.39
N LEU A 171 -2.13 -8.73 -3.08
CA LEU A 171 -2.64 -9.40 -4.28
C LEU A 171 -1.56 -9.45 -5.37
N GLY A 172 -0.80 -8.37 -5.55
CA GLY A 172 0.33 -8.36 -6.47
C GLY A 172 1.39 -9.41 -6.10
N VAL A 173 1.76 -9.50 -4.82
CA VAL A 173 2.74 -10.48 -4.33
C VAL A 173 2.25 -11.91 -4.55
N ILE A 174 1.00 -12.23 -4.18
CA ILE A 174 0.53 -13.61 -4.21
C ILE A 174 0.38 -14.12 -5.66
N TYR A 175 -0.14 -13.30 -6.57
CA TYR A 175 -0.30 -13.68 -7.98
C TYR A 175 1.03 -13.71 -8.75
N CYS A 176 1.98 -12.81 -8.47
CA CYS A 176 3.29 -12.83 -9.14
C CYS A 176 4.22 -13.94 -8.64
N THR A 177 4.03 -14.44 -7.41
CA THR A 177 4.89 -15.50 -6.84
C THR A 177 4.32 -16.91 -7.00
N GLY A 178 3.01 -17.04 -7.25
CA GLY A 178 2.34 -18.35 -7.30
C GLY A 178 2.40 -19.12 -5.98
N ASN A 179 2.64 -18.43 -4.85
CA ASN A 179 2.66 -19.06 -3.54
C ASN A 179 1.24 -19.31 -3.07
N ASP A 180 0.92 -20.57 -2.75
CA ASP A 180 -0.41 -21.02 -2.31
C ASP A 180 -1.55 -20.85 -3.37
N VAL A 181 -1.27 -20.30 -4.56
CA VAL A 181 -2.22 -20.12 -5.69
C VAL A 181 -1.54 -20.30 -7.05
N GLU A 182 -2.33 -20.46 -8.10
CA GLU A 182 -1.81 -20.43 -9.48
C GLU A 182 -1.17 -19.08 -9.80
N GLU A 183 0.01 -19.10 -10.40
CA GLU A 183 0.74 -17.89 -10.80
C GLU A 183 -0.02 -17.16 -11.91
N ASP A 184 -0.28 -15.87 -11.70
CA ASP A 184 -0.81 -14.96 -12.70
C ASP A 184 -0.07 -13.63 -12.61
N LYS A 185 1.08 -13.57 -13.27
CA LYS A 185 1.96 -12.39 -13.23
C LYS A 185 1.25 -11.14 -13.73
N LEU A 186 0.43 -11.21 -14.78
CA LEU A 186 -0.25 -10.04 -15.35
C LEU A 186 -1.24 -9.45 -14.34
N LYS A 187 -2.04 -10.30 -13.69
CA LYS A 187 -2.94 -9.86 -12.63
C LYS A 187 -2.19 -9.28 -11.43
N GLY A 188 -1.07 -9.90 -11.05
CA GLY A 188 -0.24 -9.40 -9.96
C GLY A 188 0.38 -8.03 -10.26
N ILE A 189 0.94 -7.85 -11.46
CA ILE A 189 1.49 -6.59 -11.94
C ILE A 189 0.41 -5.51 -11.98
N HIS A 190 -0.79 -5.83 -12.45
CA HIS A 190 -1.90 -4.89 -12.46
C HIS A 190 -2.19 -4.34 -11.06
N HIS A 191 -2.26 -5.21 -10.04
CA HIS A 191 -2.44 -4.76 -8.67
C HIS A 191 -1.26 -3.93 -8.14
N TRP A 192 -0.01 -4.28 -8.49
CA TRP A 192 1.14 -3.45 -8.14
C TRP A 192 1.08 -2.07 -8.80
N GLN A 193 0.65 -1.95 -10.05
CA GLN A 193 0.46 -0.67 -10.73
C GLN A 193 -0.57 0.20 -10.01
N GLN A 194 -1.73 -0.36 -9.64
CA GLN A 194 -2.77 0.35 -8.89
C GLN A 194 -2.25 0.87 -7.54
N ALA A 195 -1.52 0.04 -6.79
CA ALA A 195 -0.91 0.46 -5.53
C ALA A 195 0.19 1.52 -5.73
N ALA A 196 1.02 1.34 -6.76
CA ALA A 196 2.13 2.22 -7.07
C ALA A 196 1.63 3.64 -7.38
N MET A 197 0.63 3.79 -8.26
CA MET A 197 0.00 5.09 -8.59
C MET A 197 -0.55 5.82 -7.36
N LYS A 198 -0.93 5.08 -6.31
CA LYS A 198 -1.39 5.63 -5.02
C LYS A 198 -0.27 5.87 -4.00
N GLY A 199 1.00 5.73 -4.41
CA GLY A 199 2.17 5.99 -3.57
C GLY A 199 2.65 4.80 -2.74
N HIS A 200 2.30 3.56 -3.10
CA HIS A 200 2.85 2.38 -2.44
C HIS A 200 4.28 2.11 -2.89
N VAL A 201 5.22 2.31 -1.96
CA VAL A 201 6.65 2.27 -2.25
C VAL A 201 7.12 0.89 -2.69
N HIS A 202 6.75 -0.16 -1.96
CA HIS A 202 7.20 -1.52 -2.32
C HIS A 202 6.56 -2.04 -3.61
N SER A 203 5.33 -1.62 -3.95
CA SER A 203 4.74 -1.99 -5.26
C SER A 203 5.52 -1.32 -6.38
N ARG A 204 5.91 -0.05 -6.21
CA ARG A 204 6.76 0.66 -7.17
C ARG A 204 8.13 -0.02 -7.34
N HIS A 205 8.73 -0.44 -6.23
CA HIS A 205 9.96 -1.24 -6.24
C HIS A 205 9.78 -2.54 -7.05
N CYS A 206 8.71 -3.30 -6.77
CA CYS A 206 8.41 -4.54 -7.47
C CYS A 206 8.24 -4.35 -8.98
N LEU A 207 7.58 -3.27 -9.42
CA LEU A 207 7.51 -2.93 -10.84
C LEU A 207 8.90 -2.67 -11.43
N GLY A 208 9.76 -1.91 -10.74
CA GLY A 208 11.13 -1.68 -11.20
C GLY A 208 11.95 -2.96 -11.36
N VAL A 209 11.81 -3.91 -10.44
CA VAL A 209 12.45 -5.24 -10.53
C VAL A 209 11.87 -6.05 -11.69
N PHE A 210 10.55 -6.05 -11.85
CA PHE A 210 9.88 -6.75 -12.94
C PHE A 210 10.37 -6.25 -14.31
N GLU A 211 10.33 -4.93 -14.54
CA GLU A 211 10.77 -4.33 -15.80
C GLU A 211 12.26 -4.58 -16.08
N PHE A 212 13.09 -4.63 -15.04
CA PHE A 212 14.50 -4.97 -15.19
C PHE A 212 14.68 -6.42 -15.69
N ASN A 213 13.92 -7.35 -15.13
CA ASN A 213 13.97 -8.76 -15.52
C ASN A 213 13.46 -9.01 -16.94
N GLU A 214 12.47 -8.23 -17.39
CA GLU A 214 11.98 -8.26 -18.78
C GLU A 214 12.92 -7.53 -19.77
N GLY A 215 13.99 -6.90 -19.28
CA GLY A 215 14.96 -6.17 -20.10
C GLY A 215 14.56 -4.71 -20.40
N ASN A 216 13.43 -4.24 -19.89
CA ASN A 216 12.94 -2.86 -20.01
C ASN A 216 13.68 -1.92 -19.06
N CYS A 217 15.00 -1.81 -19.26
CA CYS A 217 15.91 -1.14 -18.32
C CYS A 217 15.59 0.35 -18.12
N GLU A 218 15.12 1.06 -19.15
CA GLU A 218 14.73 2.46 -19.03
C GLU A 218 13.56 2.64 -18.04
N LEU A 219 12.53 1.79 -18.17
CA LEU A 219 11.36 1.81 -17.31
C LEU A 219 11.70 1.35 -15.88
N ALA A 220 12.57 0.34 -15.77
CA ALA A 220 13.10 -0.11 -14.48
C ALA A 220 13.81 1.01 -13.71
N VAL A 221 14.63 1.81 -14.40
CA VAL A 221 15.31 2.97 -13.82
C VAL A 221 14.28 4.00 -13.33
N GLN A 222 13.26 4.31 -14.13
CA GLN A 222 12.22 5.27 -13.74
C GLN A 222 11.47 4.83 -12.48
N HIS A 223 10.96 3.59 -12.44
CA HIS A 223 10.30 3.05 -11.25
C HIS A 223 11.19 3.06 -10.01
N SER A 224 12.46 2.67 -10.19
CA SER A 224 13.40 2.63 -9.08
C SER A 224 13.71 4.02 -8.55
N ILE A 225 13.86 5.05 -9.41
CA ILE A 225 14.07 6.44 -8.98
C ILE A 225 12.89 6.91 -8.13
N ILE A 226 11.66 6.69 -8.59
CA ILE A 226 10.44 7.10 -7.86
C ILE A 226 10.40 6.44 -6.47
N SER A 227 10.62 5.13 -6.41
CA SER A 227 10.62 4.36 -5.15
C SER A 227 11.77 4.76 -4.20
N ALA A 228 12.98 4.96 -4.73
CA ALA A 228 14.14 5.41 -3.95
C ALA A 228 13.91 6.80 -3.34
N LYS A 229 13.31 7.73 -4.10
CA LYS A 229 12.92 9.07 -3.61
C LYS A 229 11.86 9.02 -2.51
N MET A 230 11.11 7.93 -2.39
CA MET A 230 10.18 7.68 -1.27
C MET A 230 10.82 6.94 -0.09
N GLY A 231 12.12 6.64 -0.15
CA GLY A 231 12.90 6.06 0.95
C GLY A 231 13.14 4.55 0.87
N ASP A 232 12.90 3.90 -0.27
CA ASP A 232 13.22 2.48 -0.45
C ASP A 232 14.71 2.25 -0.74
N GLU A 233 15.40 1.59 0.18
CA GLU A 233 16.82 1.28 0.04
C GLU A 233 17.07 0.26 -1.08
N GLY A 234 16.17 -0.71 -1.25
CA GLY A 234 16.28 -1.73 -2.30
C GLY A 234 16.30 -1.11 -3.69
N SER A 235 15.42 -0.14 -3.96
CA SER A 235 15.39 0.59 -5.22
C SER A 235 16.65 1.43 -5.43
N LEU A 236 17.21 2.04 -4.37
CA LEU A 236 18.50 2.74 -4.49
C LEU A 236 19.64 1.78 -4.88
N VAL A 237 19.67 0.59 -4.29
CA VAL A 237 20.62 -0.47 -4.65
C VAL A 237 20.43 -0.92 -6.10
N ASN A 238 19.19 -1.11 -6.55
CA ASN A 238 18.89 -1.49 -7.94
C ASN A 238 19.37 -0.43 -8.94
N ILE A 239 19.19 0.87 -8.64
CA ILE A 239 19.71 1.94 -9.51
C ILE A 239 21.24 1.91 -9.55
N LYS A 240 21.91 1.64 -8.42
CA LYS A 240 23.36 1.48 -8.39
C LYS A 240 23.81 0.32 -9.30
N ILE A 241 23.12 -0.81 -9.26
CA ILE A 241 23.39 -1.96 -10.15
C ILE A 241 23.19 -1.56 -11.61
N MET A 242 22.06 -0.91 -11.95
CA MET A 242 21.77 -0.45 -13.31
C MET A 242 22.77 0.61 -13.81
N PHE A 243 23.26 1.48 -12.92
CA PHE A 243 24.32 2.45 -13.23
C PHE A 243 25.64 1.76 -13.56
N MET A 244 26.04 0.75 -12.77
CA MET A 244 27.26 -0.03 -13.02
C MET A 244 27.19 -0.83 -14.33
N ALA A 245 26.00 -1.29 -14.70
CA ALA A 245 25.74 -2.00 -15.96
C ALA A 245 25.60 -1.05 -17.18
N GLY A 246 25.62 0.28 -16.98
CA GLY A 246 25.49 1.26 -18.06
C GLY A 246 24.04 1.56 -18.49
N HIS A 247 23.04 1.04 -17.77
CA HIS A 247 21.62 1.29 -18.04
C HIS A 247 21.09 2.57 -17.40
N ALA A 248 21.70 3.03 -16.30
CA ALA A 248 21.37 4.30 -15.66
C ALA A 248 22.50 5.33 -15.83
N THR A 249 22.14 6.60 -15.96
CA THR A 249 23.09 7.70 -16.05
C THR A 249 23.58 8.15 -14.66
N LYS A 250 24.72 8.85 -14.63
CA LYS A 250 25.23 9.48 -13.40
C LYS A 250 24.22 10.47 -12.80
N VAL A 251 23.49 11.19 -13.64
CA VAL A 251 22.48 12.18 -13.21
C VAL A 251 21.32 11.47 -12.50
N GLN A 252 20.79 10.40 -13.09
CA GLN A 252 19.72 9.59 -12.51
C GLN A 252 20.12 8.97 -11.18
N TYR A 253 21.32 8.37 -11.09
CA TYR A 253 21.80 7.80 -9.82
C TYR A 253 21.97 8.88 -8.74
N ALA A 254 22.54 10.03 -9.10
CA ALA A 254 22.70 11.14 -8.16
C ALA A 254 21.36 11.73 -7.70
N GLU A 255 20.35 11.78 -8.58
CA GLU A 255 18.98 12.17 -8.21
C GLU A 255 18.37 11.21 -7.19
N ALA A 256 18.42 9.90 -7.47
CA ALA A 256 17.89 8.89 -6.57
C ALA A 256 18.56 8.92 -5.19
N LEU A 257 19.89 9.07 -5.15
CA LEU A 257 20.64 9.16 -3.91
C LEU A 257 20.24 10.38 -3.07
N ARG A 258 20.03 11.55 -3.71
CA ARG A 258 19.58 12.76 -3.02
C ARG A 258 18.18 12.58 -2.44
N GLY A 259 17.22 12.14 -3.26
CA GLY A 259 15.84 11.96 -2.81
C GLY A 259 15.70 10.88 -1.73
N TYR A 260 16.46 9.79 -1.82
CA TYR A 260 16.53 8.81 -0.73
C TYR A 260 17.05 9.45 0.57
N GLY A 261 18.11 10.25 0.50
CA GLY A 261 18.64 10.98 1.65
C GLY A 261 17.62 11.93 2.28
N ASP A 262 16.83 12.63 1.45
CA ASP A 262 15.74 13.50 1.90
C ASP A 262 14.64 12.71 2.61
N ALA A 263 14.14 11.63 2.00
CA ALA A 263 13.14 10.75 2.60
C ALA A 263 13.61 10.15 3.93
N VAL A 264 14.85 9.64 4.00
CA VAL A 264 15.43 9.11 5.24
C VAL A 264 15.47 10.17 6.34
N ARG A 265 15.82 11.41 5.99
CA ARG A 265 15.85 12.53 6.94
C ARG A 265 14.44 12.89 7.45
N GLU A 266 13.43 12.90 6.57
CA GLU A 266 12.03 13.13 6.95
C GLU A 266 11.45 12.05 7.88
N MET A 267 11.97 10.82 7.80
CA MET A 267 11.54 9.70 8.66
C MET A 267 12.19 9.69 10.05
N LYS A 268 13.20 10.53 10.32
CA LYS A 268 13.93 10.55 11.60
C LYS A 268 13.05 11.06 12.75
N SER A 269 13.18 10.42 13.90
CA SER A 269 12.53 10.86 15.15
C SER A 269 13.36 10.38 16.33
N HIS A 270 13.62 11.28 17.29
CA HIS A 270 14.37 10.96 18.50
C HIS A 270 13.76 9.78 19.27
N GLN A 271 12.43 9.79 19.44
CA GLN A 271 11.72 8.72 20.14
C GLN A 271 11.81 7.38 19.39
N ARG A 272 11.92 7.39 18.05
CA ARG A 272 12.11 6.15 17.27
C ARG A 272 13.52 5.60 17.45
N GLU A 273 14.54 6.46 17.50
CA GLU A 273 15.92 6.02 17.77
C GLU A 273 16.06 5.47 19.19
N GLU A 274 15.46 6.13 20.19
CA GLU A 274 15.40 5.61 21.56
C GLU A 274 14.67 4.27 21.64
N ALA A 275 13.54 4.13 20.93
CA ALA A 275 12.79 2.86 20.88
C ALA A 275 13.60 1.72 20.25
N LYS A 276 14.42 1.98 19.22
CA LYS A 276 15.31 0.97 18.64
C LYS A 276 16.36 0.50 19.66
N GLN A 277 16.93 1.41 20.43
CA GLN A 277 17.98 1.09 21.42
C GLN A 277 17.48 0.27 22.61
N ARG A 278 16.18 0.30 22.90
CA ARG A 278 15.56 -0.49 23.99
C ARG A 278 14.99 -1.84 23.54
N LEU A 279 14.93 -2.07 22.22
CA LEU A 279 14.42 -3.31 21.61
C LEU A 279 15.55 -4.20 21.05
N LEU A 280 16.80 -3.75 21.16
CA LEU A 280 18.03 -4.52 20.97
C LEU A 280 18.59 -4.92 22.35
#